data_AF-U5BYL4-F1
#
_entry.id   AF-U5BYL4-F1
#
_cell.length_a   1.000
_cell.length_b   1.000
_cell.length_c   1.000
_cell.angle_alpha   90.00
_cell.angle_beta   90.00
_cell.angle_gamma   90.00
#
_symmetry.space_group_name_H-M   'P 1'
#
loop_
_entity.id
_entity.type
_entity.pdbx_description
1 polymer ?
#
loop_
_entity_poly.entity_id
_entity_poly.type
_entity_poly.pdbx_seq_one_letter_code
_entity_poly.pdbx_strand_id
1 'polypeptide(L)'
;MGHNSGPAGAAGKGLELCGKEGADWIFWGDDNDPPFRQDCFERLLAIRNENPYCGVLGSVGQFFDRKKGVIKRVQTRLLEKKDWIEVDYVAGGMCMLVKGEVARAKVFPNPDLFFGFEELDFCLKVSRMGFSIVVDCGLFLEARKLHNRLEFERPIYSKKSNLAREYYSLRNLLIISDSLTLKSMRNQLIKKWIGKALYGFRYGFGYGFQNFRMIFLAFVHYLKGIKGKTIDI
;
A
#
# COMPACT_ATOMS: atom_id res chain seq x y z
N MET A 1 -13.89 2.82 17.64
CA MET A 1 -12.97 3.97 17.76
C MET A 1 -13.84 5.23 17.80
N GLY A 2 -13.62 6.15 18.74
CA GLY A 2 -14.45 7.36 18.92
C GLY A 2 -13.89 8.64 18.26
N HIS A 3 -12.88 8.52 17.40
CA HIS A 3 -12.20 9.64 16.71
C HIS A 3 -11.69 9.19 15.33
N ASN A 4 -11.34 10.14 14.46
CA ASN A 4 -10.77 9.84 13.13
C ASN A 4 -9.30 9.39 13.25
N SER A 5 -9.06 8.09 13.12
CA SER A 5 -7.71 7.50 13.11
C SER A 5 -7.17 7.21 11.71
N GLY A 6 -7.90 7.59 10.67
CA GLY A 6 -7.62 7.21 9.28
C GLY A 6 -7.70 5.70 9.01
N PRO A 7 -7.54 5.30 7.73
CA PRO A 7 -7.55 3.89 7.33
C PRO A 7 -6.54 3.02 8.08
N ALA A 8 -5.32 3.53 8.35
CA ALA A 8 -4.28 2.76 9.02
C ALA A 8 -4.70 2.33 10.44
N GLY A 9 -5.30 3.24 11.20
CA GLY A 9 -5.79 2.95 12.55
C GLY A 9 -7.03 2.05 12.55
N ALA A 10 -7.96 2.28 11.62
CA ALA A 10 -9.17 1.46 11.48
C ALA A 10 -8.82 0.02 11.14
N ALA A 11 -7.94 -0.19 10.17
CA ALA A 11 -7.50 -1.51 9.76
C ALA A 11 -6.73 -2.26 10.87
N GLY A 12 -5.82 -1.57 11.56
CA GLY A 12 -5.13 -2.15 12.71
C GLY A 12 -6.11 -2.62 13.80
N LYS A 13 -7.16 -1.83 14.07
CA LYS A 13 -8.19 -2.21 15.03
C LYS A 13 -9.03 -3.40 14.54
N GLY A 14 -9.41 -3.42 13.26
CA GLY A 14 -10.17 -4.54 12.67
C GLY A 14 -9.40 -5.86 12.78
N LEU A 15 -8.13 -5.86 12.38
CA LEU A 15 -7.25 -7.03 12.51
C LEU A 15 -7.11 -7.49 13.96
N GLU A 16 -6.95 -6.56 14.91
CA GLU A 16 -6.88 -6.90 16.33
C GLU A 16 -8.14 -7.62 16.82
N LEU A 17 -9.33 -7.12 16.46
CA LEU A 17 -10.60 -7.71 16.87
C LEU A 17 -10.81 -9.09 16.25
N CYS A 18 -10.64 -9.23 14.93
CA CYS A 18 -10.81 -10.52 14.26
C CYS A 18 -9.76 -11.55 14.73
N GLY A 19 -8.54 -11.11 15.03
CA GLY A 19 -7.50 -11.96 15.61
C GLY A 19 -7.89 -12.49 16.99
N LYS A 20 -8.51 -11.65 17.84
CA LYS A 20 -9.03 -12.04 19.16
C LYS A 20 -10.20 -13.02 19.06
N GLU A 21 -11.05 -12.86 18.06
CA GLU A 21 -12.18 -13.76 17.79
C GLU A 21 -11.74 -15.10 17.16
N GLY A 22 -10.47 -15.25 16.82
CA GLY A 22 -9.93 -16.51 16.30
C GLY A 22 -10.24 -16.76 14.82
N ALA A 23 -10.56 -15.73 14.04
CA ALA A 23 -10.83 -15.87 12.61
C ALA A 23 -9.65 -16.55 11.87
N ASP A 24 -9.94 -17.43 10.91
CA ASP A 24 -8.92 -18.10 10.10
C ASP A 24 -8.38 -17.21 8.97
N TRP A 25 -9.28 -16.44 8.38
CA TRP A 25 -9.01 -15.47 7.31
C TRP A 25 -9.84 -14.22 7.55
N ILE A 26 -9.23 -13.06 7.33
CA ILE A 26 -9.82 -11.76 7.62
C ILE A 26 -9.88 -10.97 6.33
N PHE A 27 -11.07 -10.56 5.92
CA PHE A 27 -11.23 -9.66 4.78
C PHE A 27 -10.95 -8.22 5.21
N TRP A 28 -9.96 -7.60 4.56
CA TRP A 28 -9.67 -6.18 4.69
C TRP A 28 -10.15 -5.49 3.42
N GLY A 29 -11.39 -5.00 3.46
CA GLY A 29 -12.05 -4.26 2.40
C GLY A 29 -12.52 -2.87 2.84
N ASP A 30 -13.02 -2.11 1.87
CA ASP A 30 -13.74 -0.85 2.10
C ASP A 30 -15.25 -1.12 2.13
N ASP A 31 -16.02 -0.30 2.83
CA ASP A 31 -17.48 -0.47 2.97
C ASP A 31 -18.24 -0.18 1.67
N ASN A 32 -17.62 0.59 0.77
CA ASN A 32 -18.19 1.04 -0.50
C ASN A 32 -17.49 0.48 -1.75
N ASP A 33 -16.52 -0.44 -1.57
CA ASP A 33 -15.75 -1.05 -2.65
C ASP A 33 -15.76 -2.58 -2.50
N PRO A 34 -16.91 -3.24 -2.79
CA PRO A 34 -17.02 -4.68 -2.66
C PRO A 34 -16.12 -5.40 -3.69
N PRO A 35 -15.78 -6.69 -3.45
CA PRO A 35 -15.09 -7.49 -4.45
C PRO A 35 -15.78 -7.40 -5.82
N PHE A 36 -15.00 -7.16 -6.88
CA PHE A 36 -15.52 -6.98 -8.24
C PHE A 36 -16.18 -8.23 -8.83
N ARG A 37 -16.08 -9.38 -8.14
CA ARG A 37 -16.76 -10.64 -8.43
C ARG A 37 -17.22 -11.32 -7.16
N GLN A 38 -18.25 -12.16 -7.28
CA GLN A 38 -18.80 -12.93 -6.17
C GLN A 38 -17.89 -14.07 -5.72
N ASP A 39 -17.09 -14.65 -6.61
CA ASP A 39 -16.22 -15.80 -6.37
C ASP A 39 -14.77 -15.43 -5.99
N CYS A 40 -14.50 -14.15 -5.69
CA CYS A 40 -13.15 -13.69 -5.40
C CYS A 40 -12.54 -14.42 -4.19
N PHE A 41 -13.31 -14.62 -3.12
CA PHE A 41 -12.77 -15.22 -1.89
C PHE A 41 -12.45 -16.69 -2.09
N GLU A 42 -13.32 -17.45 -2.75
CA GLU A 42 -13.16 -18.87 -3.05
C GLU A 42 -11.87 -19.10 -3.85
N ARG A 43 -11.65 -18.29 -4.89
CA ARG A 43 -10.45 -18.38 -5.73
C ARG A 43 -9.18 -18.03 -4.97
N LEU A 44 -9.21 -16.94 -4.20
CA LEU A 44 -8.06 -16.55 -3.38
C LEU A 44 -7.73 -17.63 -2.35
N LEU A 45 -8.74 -18.13 -1.62
CA LEU A 45 -8.55 -19.16 -0.61
C LEU A 45 -8.11 -20.50 -1.20
N ALA A 46 -8.39 -20.81 -2.47
CA ALA A 46 -7.87 -22.02 -3.11
C ALA A 46 -6.33 -22.05 -3.15
N ILE A 47 -5.68 -20.89 -3.31
CA ILE A 47 -4.21 -20.75 -3.36
C ILE A 47 -3.54 -21.25 -2.06
N ARG A 48 -4.23 -21.16 -0.91
CA ARG A 48 -3.67 -21.58 0.39
C ARG A 48 -3.34 -23.08 0.43
N ASN A 49 -4.01 -23.89 -0.40
CA ASN A 49 -3.76 -25.32 -0.48
C ASN A 49 -2.45 -25.63 -1.23
N GLU A 50 -2.04 -24.73 -2.14
CA GLU A 50 -0.79 -24.83 -2.90
C GLU A 50 0.38 -24.14 -2.19
N ASN A 51 0.13 -23.02 -1.52
CA ASN A 51 1.12 -22.28 -0.74
C ASN A 51 0.65 -22.09 0.71
N PRO A 52 0.99 -23.02 1.63
CA PRO A 52 0.56 -22.93 3.04
C PRO A 52 1.20 -21.77 3.82
N TYR A 53 2.25 -21.16 3.27
CA TYR A 53 2.95 -20.00 3.85
C TYR A 53 2.35 -18.66 3.42
N CYS A 54 1.22 -18.64 2.71
CA CYS A 54 0.56 -17.38 2.36
C CYS A 54 0.00 -16.68 3.60
N GLY A 55 0.48 -15.46 3.86
CA GLY A 55 -0.04 -14.60 4.93
C GLY A 55 -1.05 -13.58 4.45
N VAL A 56 -0.96 -13.21 3.17
CA VAL A 56 -1.89 -12.30 2.51
C VAL A 56 -2.21 -12.80 1.11
N LEU A 57 -3.49 -12.74 0.75
CA LEU A 57 -4.02 -13.02 -0.57
C LEU A 57 -4.69 -11.76 -1.11
N GLY A 58 -4.64 -11.53 -2.42
CA GLY A 58 -5.36 -10.44 -3.06
C GLY A 58 -5.61 -10.65 -4.54
N SER A 59 -6.56 -9.90 -5.10
CA SER A 59 -6.86 -9.97 -6.54
C SER A 59 -5.82 -9.22 -7.39
N VAL A 60 -5.18 -8.20 -6.83
CA VAL A 60 -4.21 -7.35 -7.53
C VAL A 60 -3.08 -6.95 -6.58
N GLY A 61 -1.84 -7.15 -7.05
CA GLY A 61 -0.64 -6.92 -6.26
C GLY A 61 0.40 -6.08 -6.99
N GLN A 62 1.42 -5.63 -6.26
CA GLN A 62 2.52 -4.85 -6.81
C GLN A 62 3.86 -5.30 -6.22
N PHE A 63 4.92 -5.14 -7.03
CA PHE A 63 6.29 -5.21 -6.51
C PHE A 63 6.70 -3.87 -5.91
N PHE A 64 7.69 -3.89 -5.03
CA PHE A 64 8.22 -2.72 -4.37
C PHE A 64 9.75 -2.73 -4.35
N ASP A 65 10.34 -1.71 -4.99
CA ASP A 65 11.78 -1.51 -4.95
C ASP A 65 12.19 -0.93 -3.59
N ARG A 66 12.60 -1.81 -2.68
CA ARG A 66 13.05 -1.45 -1.32
C ARG A 66 14.31 -0.58 -1.29
N LYS A 67 15.07 -0.46 -2.38
CA LYS A 67 16.23 0.45 -2.45
C LYS A 67 15.81 1.85 -2.89
N LYS A 68 14.82 1.94 -3.79
CA LYS A 68 14.36 3.21 -4.38
C LYS A 68 13.10 3.80 -3.75
N GLY A 69 12.35 3.01 -2.98
CA GLY A 69 11.04 3.39 -2.45
C GLY A 69 10.00 3.58 -3.56
N VAL A 70 9.96 2.67 -4.53
CA VAL A 70 9.12 2.80 -5.73
C VAL A 70 8.29 1.55 -5.95
N ILE A 71 6.99 1.74 -6.14
CA ILE A 71 6.07 0.70 -6.58
C ILE A 71 6.36 0.36 -8.05
N LYS A 72 6.53 -0.93 -8.33
CA LYS A 72 6.73 -1.49 -9.67
C LYS A 72 5.49 -2.28 -10.07
N ARG A 73 4.90 -1.88 -11.20
CA ARG A 73 3.76 -2.56 -11.79
C ARG A 73 4.14 -3.98 -12.22
N VAL A 74 3.31 -4.96 -11.88
CA VAL A 74 3.44 -6.32 -12.39
C VAL A 74 3.14 -6.33 -13.90
N GLN A 75 4.00 -6.95 -14.71
CA GLN A 75 3.77 -7.02 -16.16
C GLN A 75 2.64 -7.99 -16.51
N THR A 76 1.79 -7.63 -17.47
CA THR A 76 0.66 -8.49 -17.92
C THR A 76 1.17 -9.85 -18.39
N ARG A 77 2.28 -9.88 -19.14
CA ARG A 77 2.93 -11.12 -19.62
C ARG A 77 3.37 -12.08 -18.50
N LEU A 78 3.61 -11.59 -17.29
CA LEU A 78 3.94 -12.46 -16.15
C LEU A 78 2.67 -13.14 -15.62
N LEU A 79 1.55 -12.41 -15.60
CA LEU A 79 0.25 -12.92 -15.15
C LEU A 79 -0.30 -13.98 -16.10
N GLU A 80 -0.05 -13.85 -17.40
CA GLU A 80 -0.52 -14.82 -18.41
C GLU A 80 0.19 -16.18 -18.32
N LYS A 81 1.28 -16.29 -17.56
CA LYS A 81 2.16 -17.48 -17.53
C LYS A 81 2.05 -18.32 -16.27
N LYS A 82 1.28 -17.87 -15.27
CA LYS A 82 1.22 -18.48 -13.94
C LYS A 82 -0.19 -18.37 -13.39
N ASP A 83 -0.60 -19.31 -12.56
CA ASP A 83 -1.90 -19.25 -11.88
C ASP A 83 -1.90 -18.24 -10.73
N TRP A 84 -0.77 -18.13 -10.04
CA TRP A 84 -0.54 -17.14 -8.99
C TRP A 84 0.92 -16.67 -8.97
N ILE A 85 1.16 -15.52 -8.32
CA ILE A 85 2.50 -14.99 -8.09
C ILE A 85 2.64 -14.37 -6.71
N GLU A 86 3.87 -14.41 -6.18
CA GLU A 86 4.24 -13.59 -5.03
C GLU A 86 4.48 -12.13 -5.46
N VAL A 87 4.09 -11.20 -4.60
CA VAL A 87 4.24 -9.75 -4.75
C VAL A 87 4.76 -9.16 -3.44
N ASP A 88 5.07 -7.86 -3.40
CA ASP A 88 5.50 -7.22 -2.15
C ASP A 88 4.31 -6.70 -1.32
N TYR A 89 3.21 -6.30 -1.97
CA TYR A 89 1.99 -5.89 -1.26
C TYR A 89 0.74 -5.94 -2.15
N VAL A 90 -0.42 -6.02 -1.49
CA VAL A 90 -1.77 -5.85 -2.04
C VAL A 90 -2.28 -4.49 -1.58
N ALA A 91 -2.84 -3.68 -2.47
CA ALA A 91 -3.34 -2.35 -2.13
C ALA A 91 -4.80 -2.39 -1.63
N GLY A 92 -5.26 -1.33 -0.95
CA GLY A 92 -6.69 -1.16 -0.65
C GLY A 92 -7.58 -1.29 -1.89
N GLY A 93 -8.77 -1.87 -1.72
CA GLY A 93 -9.72 -2.16 -2.82
C GLY A 93 -9.35 -3.36 -3.69
N MET A 94 -8.27 -4.08 -3.38
CA MET A 94 -7.80 -5.23 -4.19
C MET A 94 -8.15 -6.58 -3.57
N CYS A 95 -9.32 -6.66 -2.93
CA CYS A 95 -9.87 -7.87 -2.33
C CYS A 95 -8.87 -8.60 -1.39
N MET A 96 -8.33 -7.88 -0.40
CA MET A 96 -7.25 -8.40 0.44
C MET A 96 -7.79 -9.33 1.54
N LEU A 97 -7.29 -10.56 1.59
CA LEU A 97 -7.51 -11.50 2.69
C LEU A 97 -6.22 -11.66 3.48
N VAL A 98 -6.32 -11.58 4.80
CA VAL A 98 -5.20 -11.72 5.74
C VAL A 98 -5.38 -13.02 6.51
N LYS A 99 -4.32 -13.85 6.58
CA LYS A 99 -4.32 -15.08 7.38
C LYS A 99 -4.44 -14.70 8.86
N GLY A 100 -5.37 -15.32 9.58
CA GLY A 100 -5.66 -15.01 10.98
C GLY A 100 -4.46 -15.16 11.91
N GLU A 101 -3.53 -16.05 11.57
CA GLU A 101 -2.25 -16.21 12.27
C GLU A 101 -1.44 -14.91 12.33
N VAL A 102 -1.43 -14.12 11.24
CA VAL A 102 -0.77 -12.82 11.17
C VAL A 102 -1.36 -11.85 12.19
N ALA A 103 -2.70 -11.80 12.27
CA ALA A 103 -3.40 -10.92 13.21
C ALA A 103 -3.21 -11.38 14.67
N ARG A 104 -3.24 -12.69 14.93
CA ARG A 104 -2.95 -13.27 16.26
C ARG A 104 -1.51 -13.03 16.71
N ALA A 105 -0.57 -13.00 15.77
CA ALA A 105 0.81 -12.59 16.01
C ALA A 105 0.98 -11.07 16.21
N LYS A 106 -0.13 -10.31 16.25
CA LYS A 106 -0.17 -8.86 16.49
C LYS A 106 0.60 -8.05 15.45
N VAL A 107 0.63 -8.52 14.20
CA VAL A 107 1.16 -7.73 13.09
C VAL A 107 0.05 -6.86 12.52
N PHE A 108 0.22 -5.55 12.66
CA PHE A 108 -0.74 -4.54 12.26
C PHE A 108 -0.05 -3.43 11.43
N PRO A 109 -0.79 -2.73 10.56
CA PRO A 109 -0.30 -1.49 9.96
C PRO A 109 0.06 -0.48 11.06
N ASN A 110 1.05 0.35 10.80
CA ASN A 110 1.42 1.43 11.71
C ASN A 110 0.30 2.50 11.73
N PRO A 111 -0.44 2.68 12.84
CA PRO A 111 -1.56 3.63 12.90
C PRO A 111 -1.10 5.08 12.67
N ASP A 112 0.16 5.39 12.97
CA ASP A 112 0.76 6.71 12.75
C ASP A 112 0.76 7.14 11.28
N LEU A 113 0.67 6.19 10.34
CA LEU A 113 0.61 6.51 8.91
C LEU A 113 -0.66 7.26 8.54
N PHE A 114 -1.73 7.10 9.32
CA PHE A 114 -3.06 7.69 9.11
C PHE A 114 -3.69 7.28 7.78
N PHE A 115 -3.17 7.79 6.66
CA PHE A 115 -3.64 7.58 5.29
C PHE A 115 -2.48 7.34 4.33
N GLY A 116 -2.56 6.28 3.53
CA GLY A 116 -1.63 5.96 2.45
C GLY A 116 -0.43 5.11 2.89
N PHE A 117 -0.16 4.03 2.16
CA PHE A 117 0.93 3.07 2.38
C PHE A 117 0.80 2.20 3.64
N GLU A 118 -0.37 2.18 4.28
CA GLU A 118 -0.72 1.30 5.38
C GLU A 118 -0.66 -0.18 4.98
N GLU A 119 -1.16 -0.56 3.80
CA GLU A 119 -1.07 -1.94 3.32
C GLU A 119 0.35 -2.30 2.90
N LEU A 120 1.13 -1.34 2.39
CA LEU A 120 2.55 -1.57 2.09
C LEU A 120 3.34 -1.83 3.37
N ASP A 121 3.18 -0.99 4.40
CA ASP A 121 3.80 -1.18 5.71
C ASP A 121 3.41 -2.54 6.30
N PHE A 122 2.12 -2.86 6.27
CA PHE A 122 1.59 -4.13 6.73
C PHE A 122 2.21 -5.33 5.98
N CYS A 123 2.10 -5.38 4.65
CA CYS A 123 2.61 -6.50 3.86
C CYS A 123 4.12 -6.69 4.02
N LEU A 124 4.90 -5.61 4.13
CA LEU A 124 6.34 -5.71 4.38
C LEU A 124 6.65 -6.29 5.77
N LYS A 125 5.84 -5.99 6.80
CA LYS A 125 5.95 -6.62 8.12
C LYS A 125 5.56 -8.10 8.07
N VAL A 126 4.48 -8.44 7.37
CA VAL A 126 4.05 -9.83 7.16
C VAL A 126 5.14 -10.64 6.44
N SER A 127 5.73 -10.08 5.38
CA SER A 127 6.86 -10.70 4.67
C SER A 127 8.08 -10.95 5.58
N ARG A 128 8.34 -10.06 6.55
CA ARG A 128 9.44 -10.26 7.53
C ARG A 128 9.18 -11.37 8.53
N MET A 129 7.94 -11.77 8.74
CA MET A 129 7.61 -12.96 9.52
C MET A 129 7.81 -14.26 8.73
N GLY A 130 8.16 -14.18 7.44
CA GLY A 130 8.33 -15.35 6.57
C GLY A 130 7.08 -15.75 5.80
N PHE A 131 5.98 -15.01 5.92
CA PHE A 131 4.79 -15.25 5.11
C PHE A 131 4.93 -14.67 3.70
N SER A 132 4.37 -15.36 2.71
CA SER A 132 4.25 -14.84 1.35
C SER A 132 3.02 -13.95 1.18
N ILE A 133 3.12 -12.99 0.26
CA ILE A 133 2.02 -12.13 -0.19
C ILE A 133 1.70 -12.56 -1.62
N VAL A 134 0.52 -13.11 -1.85
CA VAL A 134 0.20 -13.82 -3.10
C VAL A 134 -1.02 -13.22 -3.78
N VAL A 135 -1.03 -13.25 -5.10
CA VAL A 135 -2.19 -12.86 -5.90
C VAL A 135 -2.55 -13.90 -6.95
N ASP A 136 -3.85 -14.06 -7.20
CA ASP A 136 -4.40 -14.86 -8.30
C ASP A 136 -4.19 -14.10 -9.62
N CYS A 137 -3.46 -14.69 -10.56
CA CYS A 137 -3.14 -14.06 -11.84
C CYS A 137 -4.37 -13.89 -12.74
N GLY A 138 -5.32 -14.81 -12.69
CA GLY A 138 -6.57 -14.74 -13.44
C GLY A 138 -7.45 -13.58 -12.96
N LEU A 139 -7.70 -13.48 -11.65
CA LEU A 139 -8.40 -12.34 -11.04
C LEU A 139 -7.70 -11.03 -11.36
N PHE A 140 -6.36 -11.02 -11.35
CA PHE A 140 -5.58 -9.83 -11.70
C PHE A 140 -5.82 -9.43 -13.17
N LEU A 141 -5.77 -10.38 -14.11
CA LEU A 141 -6.04 -10.12 -15.53
C LEU A 141 -7.47 -9.64 -15.77
N GLU A 142 -8.46 -10.25 -15.10
CA GLU A 142 -9.87 -9.83 -15.17
C GLU A 142 -10.05 -8.41 -14.64
N ALA A 143 -9.48 -8.08 -13.48
CA ALA A 143 -9.51 -6.72 -12.94
C ALA A 143 -8.84 -5.70 -13.88
N ARG A 144 -7.76 -6.08 -14.57
CA ARG A 144 -7.14 -5.21 -15.59
C ARG A 144 -8.05 -5.00 -16.79
N LYS A 145 -8.74 -6.04 -17.27
CA LYS A 145 -9.69 -5.93 -18.37
C LYS A 145 -10.84 -5.00 -18.00
N LEU A 146 -11.44 -5.20 -16.82
CA LEU A 146 -12.55 -4.38 -16.31
C LEU A 146 -12.19 -2.88 -16.26
N HIS A 147 -10.96 -2.55 -15.88
CA HIS A 147 -10.51 -1.16 -15.77
C HIS A 147 -9.71 -0.65 -16.98
N ASN A 148 -9.66 -1.38 -18.09
CA ASN A 148 -8.87 -1.03 -19.29
C ASN A 148 -7.40 -0.74 -18.99
N ARG A 149 -6.75 -1.61 -18.20
CA ARG A 149 -5.35 -1.47 -17.75
C ARG A 149 -4.40 -2.55 -18.27
N LEU A 150 -4.76 -3.31 -19.31
CA LEU A 150 -3.88 -4.36 -19.86
C LEU A 150 -2.55 -3.80 -20.37
N GLU A 151 -2.60 -2.68 -21.09
CA GLU A 151 -1.45 -2.01 -21.72
C GLU A 151 -1.11 -0.66 -21.06
N PHE A 152 -1.47 -0.50 -19.78
CA PHE A 152 -1.30 0.79 -19.09
C PHE A 152 0.18 1.09 -18.79
N GLU A 153 0.68 2.17 -19.40
CA GLU A 153 1.95 2.79 -19.05
C GLU A 153 1.76 3.92 -18.02
N ARG A 154 2.50 3.84 -16.92
CA ARG A 154 2.42 4.85 -15.87
C ARG A 154 3.25 6.08 -16.27
N PRO A 155 2.67 7.30 -16.28
CA PRO A 155 3.44 8.50 -16.57
C PRO A 155 4.51 8.74 -15.50
N ILE A 156 5.67 9.25 -15.92
CA ILE A 156 6.80 9.57 -15.02
C ILE A 156 6.38 10.59 -13.96
N TYR A 157 5.64 11.62 -14.36
CA TYR A 157 5.03 12.59 -13.45
C TYR A 157 3.78 13.20 -14.07
N SER A 158 2.72 13.33 -13.27
CA SER A 158 1.51 14.05 -13.63
C SER A 158 1.15 15.07 -12.57
N LYS A 159 0.72 16.26 -13.01
CA LYS A 159 0.13 17.29 -12.15
C LYS A 159 -0.99 16.67 -11.32
N LYS A 160 -1.00 16.89 -10.01
CA LYS A 160 -2.03 16.36 -9.11
C LYS A 160 -3.05 17.44 -8.81
N SER A 161 -4.33 17.07 -8.77
CA SER A 161 -5.39 17.95 -8.27
C SER A 161 -5.34 18.05 -6.74
N ASN A 162 -5.09 16.93 -6.06
CA ASN A 162 -4.99 16.86 -4.60
C ASN A 162 -3.53 16.62 -4.16
N LEU A 163 -2.91 17.66 -3.61
CA LEU A 163 -1.53 17.63 -3.12
C LEU A 163 -1.40 17.05 -1.70
N ALA A 164 -2.50 16.77 -0.99
CA ALA A 164 -2.48 16.03 0.28
C ALA A 164 -1.74 14.71 0.13
N ARG A 165 -2.01 14.01 -0.98
CA ARG A 165 -1.42 12.71 -1.27
C ARG A 165 0.09 12.79 -1.40
N GLU A 166 0.64 13.91 -1.86
CA GLU A 166 2.09 14.11 -1.95
C GLU A 166 2.72 14.18 -0.56
N TYR A 167 2.08 14.91 0.36
CA TYR A 167 2.52 14.99 1.75
C TYR A 167 2.51 13.61 2.43
N TYR A 168 1.38 12.90 2.40
CA TYR A 168 1.28 11.58 3.04
C TYR A 168 2.23 10.58 2.39
N SER A 169 2.35 10.61 1.06
CA SER A 169 3.22 9.67 0.35
C SER A 169 4.68 9.78 0.77
N LEU A 170 5.20 11.01 0.83
CA LEU A 170 6.59 11.23 1.25
C LEU A 170 6.77 10.89 2.74
N ARG A 171 5.95 11.48 3.61
CA ARG A 171 6.07 11.30 5.06
C ARG A 171 6.01 9.81 5.42
N ASN A 172 5.03 9.09 4.88
CA ASN A 172 4.79 7.70 5.24
C ASN A 172 5.87 6.78 4.67
N LEU A 173 6.35 7.00 3.45
CA LEU A 173 7.49 6.23 2.93
C LEU A 173 8.77 6.45 3.74
N LEU A 174 9.01 7.67 4.24
CA LEU A 174 10.15 7.92 5.15
C LEU A 174 9.98 7.18 6.48
N ILE A 175 8.79 7.21 7.08
CA ILE A 175 8.47 6.46 8.31
C ILE A 175 8.68 4.95 8.11
N ILE A 176 8.16 4.39 7.00
CA ILE A 176 8.34 2.98 6.64
C ILE A 176 9.82 2.65 6.43
N SER A 177 10.57 3.56 5.80
CA SER A 177 12.00 3.34 5.59
C SER A 177 12.78 3.23 6.91
N ASP A 178 12.40 3.99 7.94
CA ASP A 178 13.04 3.90 9.26
C ASP A 178 12.55 2.69 10.06
N SER A 179 11.23 2.44 10.10
CA SER A 179 10.67 1.27 10.82
C SER A 179 11.25 -0.05 10.29
N LEU A 180 11.58 -0.08 9.01
CA LEU A 180 12.19 -1.23 8.35
C LEU A 180 13.71 -1.10 8.19
N THR A 181 14.38 -0.13 8.80
CA THR A 181 15.84 0.07 8.74
C THR A 181 16.42 0.14 7.30
N LEU A 182 15.62 0.60 6.33
CA LEU A 182 15.95 0.70 4.91
C LEU A 182 16.66 2.03 4.58
N LYS A 183 17.90 2.21 5.05
CA LYS A 183 18.67 3.46 4.87
C LYS A 183 18.82 3.88 3.40
N SER A 184 19.00 2.93 2.49
CA SER A 184 19.08 3.20 1.04
C SER A 184 17.79 3.84 0.51
N MET A 185 16.63 3.31 0.92
CA MET A 185 15.31 3.83 0.54
C MET A 185 15.17 5.28 0.98
N ARG A 186 15.46 5.55 2.25
CA ARG A 186 15.36 6.89 2.85
C ARG A 186 16.16 7.91 2.06
N ASN A 187 17.44 7.62 1.83
CA ASN A 187 18.35 8.53 1.12
C ASN A 187 17.89 8.77 -0.33
N GLN A 188 17.39 7.73 -1.01
CA GLN A 188 16.88 7.86 -2.37
C GLN A 188 15.58 8.68 -2.41
N LEU A 189 14.69 8.51 -1.43
CA LEU A 189 13.46 9.30 -1.30
C LEU A 189 13.79 10.77 -1.09
N ILE A 190 14.68 11.11 -0.15
CA ILE A 190 15.09 12.50 0.08
C ILE A 190 15.56 13.16 -1.23
N LYS A 191 16.51 12.51 -1.95
CA LYS A 191 17.03 13.01 -3.22
C LYS A 191 15.92 13.19 -4.27
N LYS A 192 15.10 12.16 -4.47
CA LYS A 192 14.00 12.16 -5.45
C LYS A 192 12.99 13.27 -5.17
N TRP A 193 12.61 13.46 -3.91
CA TRP A 193 11.54 14.38 -3.54
C TRP A 193 12.00 15.84 -3.49
N ILE A 194 13.27 16.12 -3.21
CA ILE A 194 13.86 17.44 -3.43
C ILE A 194 13.78 17.80 -4.93
N GLY A 195 14.22 16.89 -5.82
CA GLY A 195 14.11 17.11 -7.26
C GLY A 195 12.66 17.31 -7.71
N LYS A 196 11.73 16.53 -7.15
CA LYS A 196 10.28 16.65 -7.43
C LYS A 196 9.70 18.00 -6.96
N ALA A 197 10.14 18.51 -5.82
CA ALA A 197 9.67 19.80 -5.29
C ALA A 197 10.02 20.94 -6.25
N LEU A 198 11.24 20.93 -6.80
CA LEU A 198 11.69 21.89 -7.81
C LEU A 198 10.99 21.67 -9.16
N TYR A 199 10.85 20.42 -9.60
CA TYR A 199 10.20 20.09 -10.88
C TYR A 199 8.71 20.47 -10.93
N GLY A 200 8.04 20.59 -9.78
CA GLY A 200 6.66 21.03 -9.69
C GLY A 200 6.40 22.41 -10.32
N PHE A 201 7.38 23.32 -10.30
CA PHE A 201 7.25 24.68 -10.84
C PHE A 201 7.03 24.72 -12.36
N ARG A 202 7.33 23.65 -13.09
CA ARG A 202 7.02 23.56 -14.53
C ARG A 202 5.54 23.69 -14.86
N TYR A 203 4.67 23.48 -13.87
CA TYR A 203 3.21 23.57 -14.00
C TYR A 203 2.65 24.93 -13.55
N GLY A 204 3.52 25.93 -13.42
CA GLY A 204 3.19 27.28 -12.98
C GLY A 204 3.55 27.53 -11.50
N PHE A 205 3.83 28.79 -11.18
CA PHE A 205 4.30 29.20 -9.85
C PHE A 205 3.31 28.86 -8.73
N GLY A 206 2.01 29.06 -8.94
CA GLY A 206 0.99 28.74 -7.93
C GLY A 206 0.98 27.27 -7.53
N TYR A 207 0.99 26.37 -8.52
CA TYR A 207 1.10 24.92 -8.26
C TYR A 207 2.47 24.55 -7.66
N GLY A 208 3.55 25.11 -8.22
CA GLY A 208 4.92 24.87 -7.74
C GLY A 208 5.08 25.18 -6.26
N PHE A 209 4.59 26.34 -5.82
CA PHE A 209 4.67 26.77 -4.43
C PHE A 209 3.83 25.88 -3.50
N GLN A 210 2.60 25.53 -3.90
CA GLN A 210 1.76 24.61 -3.12
C GLN A 210 2.39 23.23 -3.00
N ASN A 211 2.87 22.65 -4.11
CA ASN A 211 3.53 21.34 -4.11
C ASN A 211 4.82 21.36 -3.28
N PHE A 212 5.63 22.42 -3.38
CA PHE A 212 6.82 22.62 -2.57
C PHE A 212 6.47 22.67 -1.08
N ARG A 213 5.46 23.47 -0.70
CA ARG A 213 4.97 23.58 0.69
C ARG A 213 4.58 22.21 1.24
N MET A 214 3.83 21.42 0.48
CA MET A 214 3.38 20.08 0.91
C MET A 214 4.54 19.10 1.11
N ILE A 215 5.51 19.10 0.20
CA ILE A 215 6.71 18.26 0.30
C ILE A 215 7.58 18.69 1.49
N PHE A 216 7.77 19.99 1.67
CA PHE A 216 8.55 20.52 2.79
C PHE A 216 7.87 20.22 4.14
N LEU A 217 6.55 20.38 4.23
CA LEU A 217 5.77 20.02 5.42
C LEU A 217 5.93 18.53 5.75
N ALA A 218 5.94 17.65 4.76
CA ALA A 218 6.16 16.22 4.97
C ALA A 218 7.53 15.92 5.56
N PHE A 219 8.59 16.59 5.09
CA PHE A 219 9.93 16.48 5.68
C PHE A 219 9.96 16.99 7.12
N VAL A 220 9.41 18.18 7.38
CA VAL A 220 9.38 18.78 8.72
C VAL A 220 8.64 17.86 9.69
N HIS A 221 7.47 17.36 9.31
CA HIS A 221 6.68 16.46 10.15
C HIS A 221 7.38 15.13 10.38
N TYR A 222 8.01 14.55 9.35
CA TYR A 222 8.84 13.36 9.51
C TYR A 222 9.98 13.60 10.51
N LEU A 223 10.76 14.68 10.37
CA LEU A 223 11.90 15.00 11.24
C LEU A 223 11.47 15.32 12.68
N LYS A 224 10.33 15.98 12.87
CA LYS A 224 9.76 16.30 14.19
C LYS A 224 8.97 15.15 14.81
N GLY A 225 8.81 14.02 14.11
CA GLY A 225 7.99 12.90 14.59
C GLY A 225 6.49 13.21 14.65
N ILE A 226 5.99 14.17 13.88
CA ILE A 226 4.56 14.50 13.80
C ILE A 226 3.86 13.53 12.86
N LYS A 227 2.92 12.75 13.40
CA LYS A 227 2.25 11.64 12.70
C LYS A 227 0.75 11.59 13.06
N GLY A 228 -0.01 10.67 12.45
CA GLY A 228 -1.38 10.35 12.88
C GLY A 228 -2.42 11.46 12.67
N LYS A 229 -2.10 12.51 11.92
CA LYS A 229 -2.94 13.71 11.77
C LYS A 229 -3.48 13.87 10.35
N THR A 230 -4.74 14.29 10.26
CA THR A 230 -5.28 15.03 9.12
C THR A 230 -4.48 16.32 8.94
N ILE A 231 -4.20 16.69 7.70
CA ILE A 231 -3.67 18.01 7.38
C ILE A 231 -4.80 18.83 6.77
N ASP A 232 -5.01 20.02 7.31
CA ASP A 232 -5.89 21.01 6.72
C ASP A 232 -5.14 21.65 5.55
N ILE A 233 -5.70 21.56 4.33
CA ILE A 233 -5.09 22.06 3.10
C ILE A 233 -5.96 23.15 2.52
#